data_AF-A0A524EA98-F1
#
_entry.id   AF-A0A524EA98-F1
#
_cell.length_a   1.000
_cell.length_b   1.000
_cell.length_c   1.000
_cell.angle_alpha   90.00
_cell.angle_beta   90.00
_cell.angle_gamma   90.00
#
_symmetry.space_group_name_H-M   'P 1'
#
loop_
_entity.id
_entity.type
_entity.pdbx_description
1 polymer ?
#
loop_
_entity_poly.entity_id
_entity_poly.type
_entity_poly.pdbx_seq_one_letter_code
_entity_poly.pdbx_strand_id
1 'polypeptide(L)'
;MLEEIRNLLQKIDQIVDSESRRLSDEIDELKEKIKEMGDSEINLSSIHSQVKEITNENESLKGQLEKTRAKVEELTPLETKCQNLESQISKLELKHEGYIFTIKVIANWIPSQKENIDVLVALSSSANHEATFEMLQKDTTIPSVTLKNRIIPILEDNSLVQVENDVVKLNIKELTQN
;
A
#
# COMPACT_ATOMS: atom_id res chain seq x y z
N MET A 1 -37.77 108.45 30.53
CA MET A 1 -38.83 107.70 29.81
C MET A 1 -38.50 107.40 28.35
N LEU A 2 -38.57 108.34 27.39
CA LEU A 2 -38.34 108.01 25.96
C LEU A 2 -36.91 107.47 25.67
N GLU A 3 -35.89 108.07 26.29
CA GLU A 3 -34.49 107.65 26.10
C GLU A 3 -34.18 106.29 26.76
N GLU A 4 -34.84 105.97 27.87
CA GLU A 4 -34.72 104.66 28.52
C GLU A 4 -35.38 103.56 27.69
N ILE A 5 -36.56 103.85 27.10
CA ILE A 5 -37.24 102.93 26.18
C ILE A 5 -36.33 102.65 24.96
N ARG A 6 -35.69 103.68 24.42
CA ARG A 6 -34.76 103.53 23.28
C ARG A 6 -33.54 102.66 23.61
N ASN A 7 -32.94 102.89 24.77
CA ASN A 7 -31.81 102.08 25.26
C ASN A 7 -32.21 100.63 25.55
N LEU A 8 -33.41 100.39 26.07
CA LEU A 8 -33.92 99.04 26.30
C LEU A 8 -34.18 98.31 24.99
N LEU A 9 -34.78 98.98 24.00
CA LEU A 9 -34.98 98.40 22.66
C LEU A 9 -33.64 98.02 22.00
N GLN A 10 -32.63 98.89 22.07
CA GLN A 10 -31.31 98.59 21.53
C GLN A 10 -30.64 97.40 22.22
N LYS A 11 -30.79 97.25 23.54
CA LYS A 11 -30.28 96.09 24.28
C LYS A 11 -31.03 94.81 23.89
N ILE A 12 -32.34 94.89 23.73
CA ILE A 12 -33.16 93.75 23.27
C ILE A 12 -32.67 93.30 21.89
N ASP A 13 -32.50 94.22 20.94
CA ASP A 13 -32.01 93.90 19.60
C ASP A 13 -30.62 93.24 19.64
N GLN A 14 -29.71 93.77 20.45
CA GLN A 14 -28.37 93.18 20.62
C GLN A 14 -28.41 91.77 21.23
N ILE A 15 -29.26 91.56 22.24
CA ILE A 15 -29.43 90.24 22.87
C ILE A 15 -30.03 89.27 21.86
N VAL A 16 -31.10 89.65 21.18
CA VAL A 16 -31.79 88.83 20.17
C VAL A 16 -30.84 88.45 19.04
N ASP A 17 -30.05 89.39 18.51
CA ASP A 17 -29.06 89.11 17.48
C ASP A 17 -27.97 88.14 17.97
N SER A 18 -27.48 88.32 19.20
CA SER A 18 -26.44 87.47 19.77
C SER A 18 -26.92 86.05 20.07
N GLU A 19 -28.14 85.90 20.60
CA GLU A 19 -28.75 84.60 20.87
C GLU A 19 -29.14 83.90 19.57
N SER A 20 -29.66 84.64 18.58
CA SER A 20 -30.00 84.09 17.27
C SER A 20 -28.77 83.53 16.55
N ARG A 21 -27.63 84.23 16.62
CA ARG A 21 -26.36 83.71 16.08
C ARG A 21 -25.88 82.48 16.83
N ARG A 22 -25.85 82.52 18.17
CA ARG A 22 -25.44 81.38 18.99
C ARG A 22 -26.29 80.13 18.72
N LEU A 23 -27.61 80.30 18.65
CA LEU A 23 -28.53 79.20 18.34
C LEU A 23 -28.37 78.70 16.91
N SER A 24 -28.06 79.59 15.95
CA SER A 24 -27.77 79.18 14.57
C SER A 24 -26.50 78.34 14.49
N ASP A 25 -25.44 78.75 15.18
CA ASP A 25 -24.18 78.00 15.25
C ASP A 25 -24.39 76.62 15.90
N GLU A 26 -25.16 76.56 17.00
CA GLU A 26 -25.49 75.30 17.68
C GLU A 26 -26.35 74.38 16.79
N ILE A 27 -27.30 74.94 16.03
CA ILE A 27 -28.10 74.18 15.06
C ILE A 27 -27.21 73.58 13.97
N ASP A 28 -26.23 74.32 13.47
CA ASP A 28 -25.35 73.84 12.41
C ASP A 28 -24.38 72.76 12.92
N GLU A 29 -23.85 72.88 14.14
CA GLU A 29 -23.07 71.82 14.78
C GLU A 29 -23.89 70.54 14.99
N LEU A 30 -25.15 70.68 15.42
CA LEU A 30 -26.05 69.53 15.59
C LEU A 30 -26.40 68.85 14.27
N LYS A 31 -26.59 69.60 13.18
CA LYS A 31 -26.80 69.02 11.84
C LYS A 31 -25.59 68.21 11.38
N GLU A 32 -24.38 68.69 11.65
CA GLU A 32 -23.15 67.99 11.30
C GLU A 32 -23.05 66.65 12.06
N LYS A 33 -23.28 66.66 13.38
CA LYS A 33 -23.31 65.42 14.19
C LYS A 33 -24.37 64.43 13.72
N ILE A 34 -25.57 64.89 13.36
CA ILE A 34 -26.63 64.02 12.81
C ILE A 34 -26.17 63.35 11.51
N LYS A 35 -25.47 64.09 10.65
CA LYS A 35 -24.94 63.55 9.40
C LYS A 35 -23.88 62.47 9.66
N GLU A 36 -22.93 62.72 10.55
CA GLU A 36 -21.90 61.74 10.95
C GLU A 36 -22.51 60.46 11.55
N MET A 37 -23.58 60.60 12.34
CA MET A 37 -24.33 59.46 12.87
C MET A 37 -24.99 58.63 11.76
N GLY A 38 -25.58 59.28 10.75
CA GLY A 38 -26.17 58.60 9.59
C GLY A 38 -25.14 57.80 8.79
N ASP A 39 -23.95 58.38 8.56
CA ASP A 39 -22.85 57.68 7.88
C ASP A 39 -22.36 56.47 8.70
N SER A 40 -22.33 56.61 10.03
CA SER A 40 -21.97 55.52 10.94
C SER A 40 -22.97 54.37 10.93
N GLU A 41 -24.28 54.66 10.83
CA GLU A 41 -25.34 53.64 10.73
C GLU A 41 -25.22 52.83 9.44
N ILE A 42 -24.93 53.50 8.31
CA ILE A 42 -24.69 52.85 7.02
C ILE A 42 -23.47 51.91 7.11
N ASN A 43 -22.38 52.37 7.73
CA ASN A 43 -21.18 51.56 7.92
C ASN A 43 -21.46 50.33 8.79
N LEU A 44 -22.20 50.49 9.89
CA LEU A 44 -22.59 49.37 10.75
C LEU A 44 -23.46 48.34 10.02
N SER A 45 -24.39 48.80 9.20
CA SER A 45 -25.22 47.93 8.35
C SER A 45 -24.36 47.12 7.36
N SER A 46 -23.38 47.77 6.72
CA SER A 46 -22.43 47.10 5.82
C SER A 46 -21.60 46.04 6.56
N ILE A 47 -21.07 46.37 7.74
CA ILE A 47 -20.30 45.44 8.57
C ILE A 47 -21.17 44.25 8.97
N HIS A 48 -22.43 44.48 9.35
CA HIS A 48 -23.35 43.41 9.71
C HIS A 48 -23.60 42.43 8.56
N SER A 49 -23.80 42.93 7.35
CA SER A 49 -23.91 42.10 6.14
C SER A 49 -22.65 41.27 5.90
N GLN A 50 -21.47 41.87 6.01
CA GLN A 50 -20.20 41.15 5.84
C GLN A 50 -20.01 40.04 6.88
N VAL A 51 -20.33 40.32 8.15
CA VAL A 51 -20.28 39.30 9.22
C VAL A 51 -21.23 38.14 8.92
N LYS A 52 -22.42 38.43 8.42
CA LYS A 52 -23.40 37.40 8.04
C LYS A 52 -22.90 36.53 6.88
N GLU A 53 -22.30 37.14 5.85
CA GLU A 53 -21.70 36.41 4.73
C GLU A 53 -20.57 35.50 5.20
N ILE A 54 -19.63 36.03 5.99
CA ILE A 54 -18.51 35.27 6.56
C ILE A 54 -19.02 34.11 7.43
N THR A 55 -20.08 34.34 8.22
CA THR A 55 -20.68 33.30 9.07
C THR A 55 -21.24 32.16 8.23
N ASN A 56 -21.99 32.48 7.16
CA ASN A 56 -22.54 31.49 6.25
C ASN A 56 -21.44 30.71 5.52
N GLU A 57 -20.38 31.38 5.08
CA GLU A 57 -19.23 30.73 4.43
C GLU A 57 -18.53 29.77 5.38
N ASN A 58 -18.33 30.17 6.64
CA ASN A 58 -17.72 29.33 7.66
C ASN A 58 -18.56 28.07 7.96
N GLU A 59 -19.89 28.19 8.02
CA GLU A 59 -20.78 27.04 8.16
C GLU A 59 -20.70 26.08 6.96
N SER A 60 -20.66 26.62 5.74
CA SER A 60 -20.47 25.83 4.52
C SER A 60 -19.14 25.07 4.53
N LEU A 61 -18.05 25.75 4.89
CA LEU A 61 -16.71 25.16 4.98
C LEU A 61 -16.65 24.04 6.05
N LYS A 62 -17.27 24.25 7.21
CA LYS A 62 -17.40 23.19 8.23
C LYS A 62 -18.12 21.96 7.68
N GLY A 63 -19.22 22.16 6.95
CA GLY A 63 -19.95 21.07 6.31
C GLY A 63 -19.11 20.30 5.27
N GLN A 64 -18.27 20.98 4.50
CA GLN A 64 -17.35 20.34 3.56
C GLN A 64 -16.22 19.58 4.26
N LEU A 65 -15.72 20.12 5.37
CA LEU A 65 -14.68 19.49 6.16
C LEU A 65 -15.17 18.17 6.76
N GLU A 66 -16.37 18.14 7.34
CA GLU A 66 -16.96 16.90 7.87
C GLU A 66 -17.19 15.84 6.79
N LYS A 67 -17.67 16.25 5.60
CA LYS A 67 -17.80 15.32 4.45
C LYS A 67 -16.45 14.75 4.02
N THR A 68 -15.40 15.57 4.04
CA THR A 68 -14.04 15.14 3.68
C THR A 68 -13.48 14.19 4.72
N ARG A 69 -13.69 14.50 6.00
CA ARG A 69 -13.29 13.64 7.12
C ARG A 69 -13.94 12.26 7.03
N ALA A 70 -15.24 12.19 6.78
CA ALA A 70 -15.96 10.92 6.60
C ALA A 70 -15.35 10.07 5.46
N LYS A 71 -15.01 10.70 4.31
CA LYS A 71 -14.34 10.00 3.20
C LYS A 71 -12.96 9.48 3.59
N VAL A 72 -12.19 10.24 4.37
CA VAL A 72 -10.87 9.79 4.87
C VAL A 72 -11.03 8.60 5.82
N GLU A 73 -12.03 8.64 6.71
CA GLU A 73 -12.33 7.52 7.60
C GLU A 73 -12.71 6.25 6.82
N GLU A 74 -13.44 6.37 5.70
CA GLU A 74 -13.73 5.25 4.78
C GLU A 74 -12.50 4.69 4.06
N LEU A 75 -11.44 5.48 3.85
CA LEU A 75 -10.20 5.03 3.19
C LEU A 75 -9.27 4.23 4.11
N THR A 76 -9.29 4.50 5.41
CA THR A 76 -8.48 3.77 6.42
C THR A 76 -8.65 2.24 6.38
N PRO A 77 -9.88 1.67 6.33
CA PRO A 77 -10.06 0.23 6.24
C PRO A 77 -9.60 -0.35 4.89
N LEU A 78 -9.65 0.44 3.81
CA LEU A 78 -9.12 0.04 2.50
C LEU A 78 -7.60 -0.11 2.55
N GLU A 79 -6.90 0.81 3.21
CA GLU A 79 -5.44 0.72 3.42
C GLU A 79 -5.07 -0.57 4.18
N THR A 80 -5.79 -0.88 5.26
CA THR A 80 -5.59 -2.12 6.01
C THR A 80 -5.82 -3.36 5.15
N LYS A 81 -6.84 -3.32 4.26
CA LYS A 81 -7.12 -4.41 3.33
C LYS A 81 -6.01 -4.59 2.30
N CYS A 82 -5.44 -3.50 1.78
CA CYS A 82 -4.29 -3.53 0.87
C CYS A 82 -3.08 -4.17 1.53
N GLN A 83 -2.71 -3.75 2.75
CA GLN A 83 -1.60 -4.34 3.50
C GLN A 83 -1.79 -5.84 3.76
N ASN A 84 -3.01 -6.27 4.05
CA ASN A 84 -3.32 -7.70 4.22
C ASN A 84 -3.17 -8.47 2.91
N LEU A 85 -3.68 -7.94 1.80
CA LEU A 85 -3.53 -8.56 0.48
C LEU A 85 -2.05 -8.66 0.07
N GLU A 86 -1.25 -7.61 0.31
CA GLU A 86 0.20 -7.64 0.09
C GLU A 86 0.87 -8.75 0.89
N SER A 87 0.56 -8.89 2.17
CA SER A 87 1.08 -9.99 3.00
C SER A 87 0.68 -11.38 2.48
N GLN A 88 -0.55 -11.53 1.98
CA GLN A 88 -1.00 -12.78 1.38
C GLN A 88 -0.27 -13.10 0.07
N ILE A 89 -0.03 -12.09 -0.77
CA ILE A 89 0.72 -12.23 -2.03
C ILE A 89 2.13 -12.70 -1.73
N SER A 90 2.86 -12.06 -0.80
CA SER A 90 4.22 -12.47 -0.46
C SER A 90 4.30 -13.91 0.07
N LYS A 91 3.30 -14.35 0.84
CA LYS A 91 3.23 -15.75 1.30
C LYS A 91 3.00 -16.73 0.15
N LEU A 92 2.19 -16.36 -0.84
CA LEU A 92 1.93 -17.18 -2.02
C LEU A 92 3.17 -17.24 -2.93
N GLU A 93 3.89 -16.13 -3.11
CA GLU A 93 5.14 -16.08 -3.86
C GLU A 93 6.19 -17.02 -3.27
N LEU A 94 6.41 -16.97 -1.94
CA LEU A 94 7.31 -17.90 -1.24
C LEU A 94 6.93 -19.37 -1.45
N LYS A 95 5.63 -19.70 -1.38
CA LYS A 95 5.16 -21.07 -1.64
C LYS A 95 5.42 -21.48 -3.09
N HIS A 96 5.17 -20.59 -4.04
CA HIS A 96 5.38 -20.83 -5.45
C HIS A 96 6.86 -21.08 -5.76
N GLU A 97 7.78 -20.31 -5.17
CA GLU A 97 9.22 -20.55 -5.27
C GLU A 97 9.62 -21.93 -4.71
N GLY A 98 9.05 -22.32 -3.57
CA GLY A 98 9.25 -23.65 -3.00
C GLY A 98 8.77 -24.78 -3.92
N TYR A 99 7.63 -24.60 -4.60
CA TYR A 99 7.15 -25.57 -5.59
C TYR A 99 8.07 -25.61 -6.82
N ILE A 100 8.52 -24.47 -7.33
CA ILE A 100 9.49 -24.41 -8.44
C ILE A 100 10.76 -25.17 -8.08
N PHE A 101 11.30 -24.96 -6.88
CA PHE A 101 12.48 -25.69 -6.41
C PHE A 101 12.23 -27.20 -6.36
N THR A 102 11.10 -27.62 -5.78
CA THR A 102 10.74 -29.04 -5.67
C THR A 102 10.62 -29.68 -7.05
N ILE A 103 9.97 -29.00 -8.01
CA ILE A 103 9.86 -29.47 -9.39
C ILE A 103 11.24 -29.60 -10.03
N LYS A 104 12.16 -28.63 -9.83
CA LYS A 104 13.54 -28.72 -10.34
C LYS A 104 14.29 -29.93 -9.78
N VAL A 105 14.17 -30.19 -8.48
CA VAL A 105 14.80 -31.37 -7.84
C VAL A 105 14.24 -32.65 -8.45
N ILE A 106 12.92 -32.78 -8.53
CA ILE A 106 12.26 -33.97 -9.08
C ILE A 106 12.62 -34.16 -10.57
N ALA A 107 12.65 -33.08 -11.35
CA ALA A 107 13.01 -33.09 -12.76
C ALA A 107 14.44 -33.60 -13.02
N ASN A 108 15.36 -33.39 -12.07
CA ASN A 108 16.71 -33.95 -12.14
C ASN A 108 16.77 -35.39 -11.60
N TRP A 109 15.98 -35.70 -10.57
CA TRP A 109 16.00 -37.01 -9.92
C TRP A 109 15.38 -38.12 -10.78
N ILE A 110 14.25 -37.87 -11.44
CA ILE A 110 13.55 -38.88 -12.26
C ILE A 110 14.43 -39.43 -13.39
N PRO A 111 15.10 -38.60 -14.24
CA PRO A 111 16.00 -39.10 -15.27
C PRO A 111 17.14 -39.94 -14.70
N SER A 112 17.73 -39.55 -13.57
CA SER A 112 18.78 -40.33 -12.90
C SER A 112 18.26 -41.69 -12.42
N GLN A 113 17.03 -41.77 -11.90
CA GLN A 113 16.45 -43.07 -11.54
C GLN A 113 16.16 -43.93 -12.76
N LYS A 114 15.67 -43.33 -13.86
CA LYS A 114 15.44 -44.03 -15.11
C LYS A 114 16.74 -44.65 -15.63
N GLU A 115 17.83 -43.88 -15.66
CA GLU A 115 19.14 -44.37 -16.11
C GLU A 115 19.65 -45.53 -15.23
N ASN A 116 19.46 -45.46 -13.90
CA ASN A 116 19.80 -46.57 -13.00
C ASN A 116 19.00 -47.84 -13.33
N ILE A 117 17.70 -47.71 -13.62
CA ILE A 117 16.84 -48.83 -14.00
C ILE A 117 17.26 -49.41 -15.35
N ASP A 118 17.52 -48.56 -16.34
CA ASP A 118 17.96 -48.98 -17.68
C ASP A 118 19.28 -49.79 -17.59
N VAL A 119 20.21 -49.36 -16.72
CA VAL A 119 21.44 -50.12 -16.41
C VAL A 119 21.14 -51.46 -15.74
N LEU A 120 20.28 -51.48 -14.71
CA LEU A 120 19.91 -52.73 -14.03
C LEU A 120 19.29 -53.75 -15.00
N VAL A 121 18.41 -53.29 -15.89
CA VAL A 121 17.76 -54.11 -16.91
C VAL A 121 18.79 -54.61 -17.92
N ALA A 122 19.70 -53.75 -18.39
CA ALA A 122 20.75 -54.13 -19.34
C ALA A 122 21.72 -55.17 -18.74
N LEU A 123 22.10 -54.98 -17.47
CA LEU A 123 22.91 -55.95 -16.74
C LEU A 123 22.13 -57.26 -16.62
N SER A 124 20.96 -57.27 -15.95
CA SER A 124 20.20 -58.51 -15.68
C SER A 124 19.83 -59.31 -16.94
N SER A 125 19.67 -58.65 -18.08
CA SER A 125 19.36 -59.28 -19.36
C SER A 125 20.60 -59.75 -20.14
N SER A 126 21.82 -59.41 -19.69
CA SER A 126 23.06 -59.73 -20.39
C SER A 126 23.57 -61.13 -20.07
N ALA A 127 23.93 -61.86 -21.13
CA ALA A 127 24.63 -63.14 -21.03
C ALA A 127 26.08 -63.00 -20.55
N ASN A 128 26.67 -61.79 -20.61
CA ASN A 128 28.03 -61.50 -20.18
C ASN A 128 28.09 -60.16 -19.43
N HIS A 129 27.86 -60.22 -18.12
CA HIS A 129 27.82 -59.05 -17.23
C HIS A 129 29.09 -58.21 -17.26
N GLU A 130 30.28 -58.84 -17.31
CA GLU A 130 31.56 -58.13 -17.24
C GLU A 130 31.74 -57.20 -18.43
N ALA A 131 31.50 -57.72 -19.64
CA ALA A 131 31.56 -56.92 -20.87
C ALA A 131 30.47 -55.84 -20.92
N THR A 132 29.25 -56.16 -20.48
CA THR A 132 28.15 -55.19 -20.42
C THR A 132 28.40 -54.10 -19.38
N PHE A 133 29.00 -54.43 -18.24
CA PHE A 133 29.39 -53.47 -17.21
C PHE A 133 30.46 -52.52 -17.72
N GLU A 134 31.52 -53.02 -18.37
CA GLU A 134 32.57 -52.16 -18.95
C GLU A 134 32.03 -51.23 -20.04
N MET A 135 31.06 -51.69 -20.84
CA MET A 135 30.39 -50.88 -21.85
C MET A 135 29.53 -49.79 -21.21
N LEU A 136 28.69 -50.15 -20.23
CA LEU A 136 27.84 -49.20 -19.50
C LEU A 136 28.66 -48.20 -18.69
N GLN A 137 29.84 -48.59 -18.18
CA GLN A 137 30.75 -47.67 -17.51
C GLN A 137 31.26 -46.56 -18.45
N LYS A 138 31.39 -46.84 -19.76
CA LYS A 138 31.83 -45.88 -20.78
C LYS A 138 30.69 -45.04 -21.33
N ASP A 139 29.50 -45.63 -21.46
CA ASP A 139 28.38 -45.04 -22.19
C ASP A 139 27.30 -44.39 -21.30
N THR A 140 27.30 -44.66 -19.99
CA THR A 140 26.37 -44.02 -19.05
C THR A 140 26.93 -42.73 -18.47
N THR A 141 26.04 -41.83 -18.06
CA THR A 141 26.39 -40.63 -17.28
C THR A 141 26.45 -40.91 -15.78
N ILE A 142 26.15 -42.15 -15.37
CA ILE A 142 26.22 -42.59 -13.97
C ILE A 142 27.69 -42.73 -13.55
N PRO A 143 28.12 -42.09 -12.45
CA PRO A 143 29.47 -42.27 -11.92
C PRO A 143 29.75 -43.75 -11.62
N SER A 144 30.95 -44.23 -11.95
CA SER A 144 31.34 -45.63 -11.70
C SER A 144 31.20 -46.05 -10.22
N VAL A 145 31.35 -45.09 -9.31
CA VAL A 145 31.15 -45.28 -7.86
C VAL A 145 29.67 -45.59 -7.54
N THR A 146 28.72 -44.99 -8.26
CA THR A 146 27.28 -45.28 -8.11
C THR A 146 26.93 -46.64 -8.68
N LEU A 147 27.52 -47.02 -9.81
CA LEU A 147 27.38 -48.38 -10.36
C LEU A 147 27.88 -49.42 -9.36
N LYS A 148 29.08 -49.23 -8.80
CA LYS A 148 29.68 -50.18 -7.84
C LYS A 148 28.97 -50.22 -6.48
N ASN A 149 28.56 -49.06 -5.94
CA ASN A 149 28.10 -48.97 -4.55
C ASN A 149 26.57 -48.97 -4.39
N ARG A 150 25.80 -48.85 -5.48
CA ARG A 150 24.33 -48.89 -5.42
C ARG A 150 23.72 -49.97 -6.30
N ILE A 151 24.20 -50.12 -7.53
CA ILE A 151 23.60 -51.05 -8.50
C ILE A 151 24.03 -52.50 -8.18
N ILE A 152 25.32 -52.75 -7.96
CA ILE A 152 25.83 -54.10 -7.63
C ILE A 152 25.23 -54.66 -6.32
N PRO A 153 25.16 -53.92 -5.20
CA PRO A 153 24.55 -54.43 -3.97
C PRO A 153 23.08 -54.79 -4.13
N ILE A 154 22.30 -54.04 -4.92
CA ILE A 154 20.89 -54.37 -5.21
C ILE A 154 20.79 -55.70 -5.96
N LEU A 155 21.68 -55.95 -6.92
CA LEU A 155 21.71 -57.21 -7.65
C LEU A 155 22.13 -58.38 -6.74
N GLU A 156 23.05 -58.15 -5.80
CA GLU A 156 23.49 -59.13 -4.81
C GLU A 156 22.40 -59.47 -3.78
N ASP A 157 21.70 -58.45 -3.26
CA ASP A 157 20.57 -58.60 -2.34
C ASP A 157 19.41 -59.41 -2.94
N ASN A 158 19.28 -59.39 -4.28
CA ASN A 158 18.28 -60.16 -5.01
C ASN A 158 18.83 -61.50 -5.56
N SER A 159 20.00 -61.95 -5.09
CA SER A 159 20.65 -63.22 -5.48
C SER A 159 20.96 -63.36 -6.97
N LEU A 160 20.91 -62.26 -7.73
CA LEU A 160 21.17 -62.25 -9.18
C LEU A 160 22.67 -62.30 -9.49
N VAL A 161 23.51 -61.79 -8.58
CA VAL A 161 24.98 -61.80 -8.69
C VAL A 161 25.64 -62.17 -7.36
N GLN A 162 26.85 -62.73 -7.43
CA GLN A 162 27.74 -62.98 -6.30
C GLN A 162 29.05 -62.23 -6.54
N VAL A 163 29.52 -61.46 -5.56
CA VAL A 163 30.77 -60.71 -5.69
C VAL A 163 31.89 -61.41 -4.91
N GLU A 164 32.89 -61.94 -5.59
CA GLU A 164 34.09 -62.56 -4.98
C GLU A 164 35.35 -61.83 -5.46
N ASN A 165 36.12 -61.23 -4.54
CA ASN A 165 37.40 -60.57 -4.83
C ASN A 165 37.35 -59.57 -6.01
N ASP A 166 36.38 -58.63 -5.97
CA ASP A 166 36.10 -57.65 -7.04
C ASP A 166 35.62 -58.25 -8.38
N VAL A 167 35.40 -59.56 -8.47
CA VAL A 167 34.81 -60.24 -9.64
C VAL A 167 33.34 -60.54 -9.38
N VAL A 168 32.46 -60.11 -10.29
CA VAL A 168 31.01 -60.30 -10.19
C VAL A 168 30.60 -61.54 -10.98
N LYS A 169 30.17 -62.61 -10.30
CA LYS A 169 29.72 -63.88 -10.88
C LYS A 169 28.20 -63.98 -10.89
N LEU A 170 27.64 -64.40 -12.01
CA LEU A 170 26.19 -64.55 -12.20
C LEU A 170 25.66 -65.85 -11.58
N ASN A 171 24.53 -65.76 -10.88
CA ASN A 171 23.81 -66.95 -10.41
C ASN A 171 22.70 -67.34 -11.40
N ILE A 172 23.10 -68.04 -12.47
CA ILE A 172 22.23 -68.37 -13.62
C ILE A 172 20.99 -69.20 -13.21
N LYS A 173 21.01 -69.88 -12.06
CA LYS A 173 19.91 -70.74 -11.60
C LYS A 173 18.61 -69.98 -11.29
N GLU A 174 18.69 -68.70 -10.94
CA GLU A 174 17.51 -67.87 -10.61
C GLU A 174 16.94 -67.13 -11.83
N LEU A 175 17.72 -66.98 -12.91
CA LEU A 175 17.29 -66.30 -14.14
C LEU A 175 16.43 -67.16 -15.06
N THR A 176 16.45 -68.49 -14.90
CA THR A 176 15.72 -69.45 -15.75
C THR A 176 14.40 -69.97 -15.15
N GLN A 177 13.93 -69.42 -14.02
CA GLN A 177 12.71 -69.90 -13.34
C GLN A 177 11.41 -69.13 -13.66
N ASN A 178 11.42 -68.21 -14.63
CA ASN A 178 10.18 -67.64 -15.21
C ASN A 178 9.94 -68.12 -16.63
#